data_AF-A0AB33IMS9-F1
#
_entry.id   AF-A0AB33IMS9-F1
#
_cell.length_a   1.000
_cell.length_b   1.000
_cell.length_c   1.000
_cell.angle_alpha   90.00
_cell.angle_beta   90.00
_cell.angle_gamma   90.00
#
_symmetry.space_group_name_H-M   'P 1'
#
loop_
_entity.id
_entity.type
_entity.pdbx_description
1 polymer ?
#
loop_
_entity_poly.entity_id
_entity_poly.type
_entity_poly.pdbx_seq_one_letter_code
_entity_poly.pdbx_strand_id
1 'polypeptide(L)' 'MEKKRIYRVHTQYIFNGVYEVVAENREEAQQKVREDCGLVMGGNIHSTLPEEEVDWNFDIHPDVKIGRITLRKKEKRHKG' A
#
# COMPACT_ATOMS: atom_id res chain seq x y z
N MET A 1 -30.60 -24.28 14.29
CA MET A 1 -29.74 -23.30 13.61
C MET A 1 -28.77 -22.75 14.62
N GLU A 2 -27.46 -22.94 14.41
CA GLU A 2 -26.46 -22.33 15.28
C GLU A 2 -26.55 -20.81 15.21
N LYS A 3 -26.50 -20.14 16.37
CA LYS A 3 -26.51 -18.68 16.43
C LYS A 3 -25.15 -18.18 15.92
N LYS A 4 -25.15 -17.54 14.75
CA LYS A 4 -23.98 -16.76 14.30
C LYS A 4 -23.69 -15.66 15.33
N ARG A 5 -22.41 -15.38 15.57
CA ARG A 5 -21.93 -14.30 16.44
C ARG A 5 -21.07 -13.36 15.60
N ILE A 6 -21.18 -12.06 15.85
CA ILE A 6 -20.34 -11.05 15.23
C ILE A 6 -19.07 -10.91 16.06
N TYR A 7 -17.91 -10.99 15.40
CA TYR A 7 -16.61 -10.81 16.04
C TYR A 7 -15.88 -9.64 15.38
N ARG A 8 -15.30 -8.75 16.18
CA ARG A 8 -14.40 -7.70 15.70
C ARG A 8 -12.97 -8.21 15.81
N VAL A 9 -12.27 -8.30 14.68
CA VAL A 9 -10.89 -8.80 14.62
C VAL A 9 -9.99 -7.67 14.15
N HIS A 10 -9.13 -7.18 15.06
CA HIS A 10 -8.11 -6.19 14.71
C HIS A 10 -7.06 -6.84 13.80
N THR A 11 -6.97 -6.36 12.56
CA THR A 11 -6.07 -6.94 11.54
C THR A 11 -5.22 -5.84 10.92
N GLN A 12 -3.94 -6.12 10.68
CA GLN A 12 -3.02 -5.19 10.02
C GLN A 12 -2.30 -5.92 8.88
N TYR A 13 -2.37 -5.35 7.68
CA TYR A 13 -1.58 -5.79 6.53
C TYR A 13 -0.41 -4.83 6.33
N ILE A 14 0.82 -5.33 6.37
CA ILE A 14 2.04 -4.52 6.18
C ILE A 14 2.71 -4.98 4.89
N PHE A 15 2.76 -4.10 3.90
CA PHE A 15 3.50 -4.31 2.66
C PHE A 15 4.82 -3.57 2.72
N ASN A 16 5.93 -4.27 2.44
CA ASN A 16 7.26 -3.67 2.31
C ASN A 16 7.74 -3.84 0.88
N GLY A 17 8.22 -2.76 0.27
CA GLY A 17 8.69 -2.76 -1.11
C GLY A 17 9.50 -1.52 -1.43
N VAL A 18 10.04 -1.49 -2.64
CA VAL A 18 10.75 -0.32 -3.18
C VAL A 18 9.89 0.29 -4.27
N TYR A 19 9.52 1.56 -4.10
CA TYR A 19 8.83 2.35 -5.10
C TYR A 19 9.86 3.22 -5.83
N GLU A 20 10.22 2.84 -7.06
CA GLU A 20 11.16 3.61 -7.88
C GLU A 20 10.42 4.79 -8.55
N VAL A 21 10.85 6.01 -8.24
CA VAL A 21 10.33 7.25 -8.84
C VAL A 21 11.41 8.02 -9.56
N VAL A 22 11.03 8.67 -10.66
CA VAL A 22 11.86 9.68 -11.31
C VAL A 22 11.63 11.02 -10.61
N ALA A 23 12.68 11.59 -10.05
CA ALA A 23 12.67 12.87 -9.34
C ALA A 23 14.02 13.58 -9.53
N GLU A 24 14.01 14.90 -9.47
CA GLU A 24 15.18 15.79 -9.55
C GLU A 24 16.02 15.72 -8.27
N ASN A 25 15.39 15.52 -7.12
CA ASN A 25 16.05 15.45 -5.81
C ASN A 25 15.32 14.51 -4.83
N ARG A 26 15.90 14.35 -3.64
CA ARG A 26 15.40 13.44 -2.60
C ARG A 26 14.07 13.92 -2.02
N GLU A 27 13.91 15.23 -1.85
CA GLU A 27 12.73 15.87 -1.29
C GLU A 27 11.52 15.68 -2.22
N GLU A 28 11.72 15.86 -3.53
CA GLU A 28 10.70 15.59 -4.55
C GLU A 28 10.35 14.09 -4.62
N ALA A 29 11.35 13.20 -4.52
CA ALA A 29 11.09 11.76 -4.45
C ALA A 29 10.22 11.39 -3.24
N GLN A 30 10.46 12.03 -2.09
CA GLN A 30 9.62 11.87 -0.90
C GLN A 30 8.21 12.43 -1.10
N GLN A 31 8.09 13.58 -1.75
CA GLN A 31 6.79 14.21 -1.98
C GLN A 31 5.92 13.34 -2.89
N LYS A 32 6.49 12.84 -3.99
CA LYS A 32 5.83 11.89 -4.90
C LYS A 32 5.36 10.62 -4.18
N VAL A 33 6.19 10.06 -3.29
CA VAL A 33 5.75 8.90 -2.48
C VAL A 33 4.63 9.26 -1.51
N ARG A 34 4.64 10.46 -0.91
CA ARG A 34 3.58 10.86 0.03
C ARG A 34 2.26 11.16 -0.65
N GLU A 35 2.31 11.83 -1.80
CA GLU A 35 1.11 12.36 -2.47
C GLU A 35 0.56 11.38 -3.51
N ASP A 36 1.44 10.71 -4.26
CA ASP A 36 1.03 9.88 -5.41
C ASP A 36 1.10 8.38 -5.12
N CYS A 37 1.91 7.96 -4.14
CA CYS A 37 1.94 6.57 -3.67
C CYS A 37 0.95 6.37 -2.50
N GLY A 38 -0.30 6.73 -2.75
CA GLY A 38 -1.43 6.34 -1.92
C GLY A 38 -1.92 4.94 -2.29
N LEU A 39 -2.26 4.12 -1.29
CA LEU A 39 -3.15 2.99 -1.53
C LEU A 39 -4.52 3.59 -1.86
N VAL A 40 -4.88 3.70 -3.14
CA VAL A 40 -6.28 3.92 -3.48
C VAL A 40 -7.01 2.67 -2.99
N MET A 41 -7.61 2.75 -1.79
CA MET A 41 -8.64 1.83 -1.31
C MET A 41 -9.85 1.98 -2.24
N GLY A 42 -9.68 1.46 -3.45
CA GLY A 42 -10.52 1.65 -4.65
C GLY A 42 -10.04 0.77 -5.80
N GLY A 43 -8.84 0.17 -5.70
CA GLY A 43 -8.68 -1.23 -6.09
C GLY A 43 -9.25 -2.11 -4.96
N ASN A 44 -10.29 -2.89 -5.26
CA ASN A 44 -11.06 -3.62 -4.26
C ASN A 44 -10.15 -4.46 -3.34
N ILE A 45 -10.29 -4.31 -2.02
CA ILE A 45 -9.84 -5.34 -1.08
C ILE A 45 -10.63 -6.60 -1.45
N HIS A 46 -9.94 -7.68 -1.82
CA HIS A 46 -10.59 -8.94 -2.13
C HIS A 46 -10.64 -9.82 -0.88
N SER A 47 -11.84 -10.27 -0.54
CA SER A 47 -12.08 -11.30 0.45
C SER A 47 -12.60 -12.56 -0.24
N THR A 48 -12.24 -13.73 0.27
CA THR A 48 -12.89 -15.00 -0.13
C THR A 48 -14.18 -15.25 0.65
N LEU A 49 -14.51 -14.39 1.61
CA LEU A 49 -15.76 -14.45 2.36
C LEU A 49 -16.92 -13.87 1.54
N PRO A 50 -18.16 -14.33 1.78
CA PRO A 50 -19.34 -13.73 1.16
C PRO A 50 -19.48 -12.24 1.51
N GLU A 51 -20.03 -11.46 0.57
CA GLU A 51 -20.23 -10.00 0.72
C GLU A 51 -21.07 -9.65 1.95
N GLU A 52 -22.06 -10.47 2.27
CA GLU A 52 -22.95 -10.31 3.42
C GLU A 52 -22.30 -10.60 4.78
N GLU A 53 -21.10 -11.20 4.79
CA GLU A 53 -20.35 -11.51 6.01
C GLU A 53 -19.21 -10.52 6.28
N VAL A 54 -18.96 -9.58 5.36
CA VAL A 54 -17.87 -8.61 5.45
C VAL A 54 -18.43 -7.19 5.58
N ASP A 55 -18.05 -6.51 6.66
CA ASP A 55 -18.24 -5.07 6.76
C ASP A 55 -17.08 -4.35 6.07
N TRP A 56 -17.38 -3.69 4.96
CA TRP A 56 -16.40 -2.95 4.15
C TRP A 56 -16.12 -1.53 4.67
N ASN A 57 -16.83 -1.08 5.70
CA ASN A 57 -16.63 0.25 6.27
C ASN A 57 -15.48 0.25 7.29
N PHE A 58 -14.24 0.29 6.80
CA PHE A 58 -13.05 0.39 7.64
C PHE A 58 -12.93 1.80 8.24
N ASP A 59 -12.84 1.88 9.57
CA ASP A 59 -12.56 3.12 10.32
C ASP A 59 -11.06 3.48 10.36
N ILE A 60 -10.21 2.63 9.77
CA ILE A 60 -8.76 2.77 9.77
C ILE A 60 -8.25 3.15 8.37
N HIS A 61 -7.50 4.24 8.30
CA HIS A 61 -6.78 4.66 7.09
C HIS A 61 -5.30 4.21 7.16
N PRO A 62 -4.68 3.82 6.04
CA PRO A 62 -3.30 3.35 6.04
C PRO A 62 -2.31 4.48 6.38
N ASP A 63 -1.32 4.17 7.22
CA ASP A 63 -0.19 5.06 7.49
C ASP A 63 0.90 4.92 6.43
N VAL A 64 1.33 6.02 5.83
CA VAL A 64 2.50 6.05 4.92
C VAL A 64 3.78 6.28 5.71
N LYS A 65 4.72 5.33 5.65
CA LYS A 65 6.06 5.45 6.25
C LYS A 65 7.13 5.45 5.16
N ILE A 66 7.86 6.55 5.03
CA ILE A 66 8.99 6.64 4.09
C ILE A 66 10.26 6.10 4.75
N GLY A 67 10.80 5.02 4.18
CA GLY A 67 12.05 4.40 4.61
C GLY A 67 13.30 5.07 4.01
N ARG A 68 14.38 4.28 3.91
CA ARG A 68 15.66 4.70 3.33
C ARG A 68 15.51 5.02 1.83
N ILE A 69 16.09 6.13 1.40
CA ILE A 69 16.13 6.54 -0.01
C ILE A 69 17.53 6.32 -0.56
N THR A 70 17.63 5.66 -1.71
CA THR A 70 18.88 5.38 -2.40
C THR A 70 18.78 5.73 -3.87
N LEU A 71 19.80 6.40 -4.41
CA LEU A 71 19.90 6.67 -5.84
C LEU A 71 20.39 5.42 -6.57
N ARG A 72 19.61 4.90 -7.53
CA ARG A 72 20.06 3.84 -8.42
C ARG A 72 20.90 4.44 -9.53
N LYS A 73 22.18 4.07 -9.63
CA LYS A 73 22.99 4.40 -10.82
C LYS A 73 22.38 3.66 -12.02
N LYS A 74 22.11 4.38 -13.12
CA LYS A 74 21.70 3.75 -14.38
C LYS A 74 22.76 2.73 -14.80
N GLU A 75 22.36 1.48 -14.94
CA GLU A 75 23.20 0.45 -15.53
C GLU A 75 23.35 0.79 -17.02
N LYS A 76 24.59 1.02 -17.49
CA LYS A 76 24.86 1.21 -18.91
C LYS A 76 24.55 -0.12 -19.59
N ARG A 77 23.39 -0.24 -20.24
CA ARG A 77 23.16 -1.28 -21.24
C ARG A 77 24.21 -1.10 -22.34
N HIS A 78 25.25 -1.93 -22.31
CA HIS A 78 26.11 -2.12 -23.48
C HIS A 78 25.22 -2.67 -24.59
N LYS A 79 24.88 -1.83 -25.57
CA LYS A 79 24.41 -2.31 -26.86
C LYS A 79 25.66 -2.80 -27.59
N GLY A 80 25.85 -4.12 -27.58
CA GLY A 80 26.63 -4.80 -28.61
C GLY A 80 25.85 -4.87 -29.92
#